data_AF-A0A1Q6RAJ3-F1
#
_entry.id   AF-A0A1Q6RAJ3-F1
#
_cell.length_a   1.000
_cell.length_b   1.000
_cell.length_c   1.000
_cell.angle_alpha   90.00
_cell.angle_beta   90.00
_cell.angle_gamma   90.00
#
_symmetry.space_group_name_H-M   'P 1'
#
loop_
_entity.id
_entity.type
_entity.pdbx_description
1 polymer ?
#
loop_
_entity_poly.entity_id
_entity_poly.type
_entity_poly.pdbx_seq_one_letter_code
_entity_poly.pdbx_strand_id
1 'polypeptide(L)' 'MLDKAKFKYFVATKNLTLSDLAVKMGMNPATLSKKLNGTTDFSRHEIQLFKDIVGLTESEMLSVFFA' A
#
# COMPACT_ATOMS: atom_id res chain seq x y z
N MET A 1 -11.52 4.32 -5.39
CA MET A 1 -11.06 2.93 -5.60
C MET A 1 -9.54 2.93 -5.51
N LEU A 2 -8.90 1.85 -5.09
CA LEU A 2 -7.43 1.81 -5.00
C LEU A 2 -6.80 1.87 -6.41
N ASP A 3 -5.89 2.82 -6.64
CA ASP A 3 -4.99 2.85 -7.78
C ASP A 3 -3.80 1.90 -7.54
N LYS A 4 -3.95 0.66 -8.02
CA LYS A 4 -2.94 -0.38 -7.88
C LYS A 4 -1.63 -0.05 -8.61
N ALA A 5 -1.70 0.73 -9.69
CA ALA A 5 -0.52 1.06 -10.49
C ALA A 5 0.35 2.05 -9.72
N LYS A 6 -0.25 3.11 -9.17
CA LYS A 6 0.45 4.05 -8.29
C LYS A 6 0.95 3.38 -7.02
N PHE A 7 0.15 2.52 -6.40
CA PHE A 7 0.59 1.74 -5.24
C PHE A 7 1.91 1.02 -5.54
N LYS A 8 1.95 0.22 -6.63
CA LYS A 8 3.16 -0.53 -7.02
C LYS A 8 4.32 0.39 -7.38
N TYR A 9 4.06 1.49 -8.08
CA TYR A 9 5.07 2.49 -8.43
C TYR A 9 5.80 3.01 -7.19
N PHE A 10 5.06 3.49 -6.19
CA PHE A 10 5.68 4.05 -4.99
C PHE A 10 6.41 3.01 -4.13
N VAL A 11 5.95 1.75 -4.13
CA VAL A 11 6.69 0.67 -3.46
C VAL A 11 8.02 0.42 -4.16
N ALA A 12 8.02 0.39 -5.48
CA ALA A 12 9.23 0.19 -6.27
C ALA A 12 10.25 1.34 -6.13
N THR A 13 9.80 2.59 -5.94
CA THR A 13 10.72 3.73 -5.72
C THR A 13 11.49 3.63 -4.40
N LYS A 14 11.07 2.76 -3.48
CA LYS A 14 11.76 2.43 -2.23
C LYS A 14 12.58 1.14 -2.29
N ASN A 15 12.74 0.55 -3.48
CA ASN A 15 13.41 -0.75 -3.67
C ASN A 15 12.80 -1.88 -2.81
N LEU A 16 11.50 -1.80 -2.52
CA LEU A 16 10.78 -2.83 -1.79
C LEU A 16 10.03 -3.74 -2.77
N THR A 17 9.97 -5.03 -2.46
CA THR A 17 8.96 -5.90 -3.06
C THR A 17 7.63 -5.75 -2.33
N LEU A 18 6.53 -6.20 -2.94
CA LEU A 18 5.23 -6.26 -2.26
C LEU A 18 5.27 -7.19 -1.04
N SER A 19 6.08 -8.25 -1.09
CA SER A 19 6.27 -9.16 0.05
C SER A 19 7.00 -8.45 1.20
N ASP A 20 8.06 -7.70 0.92
CA ASP A 20 8.79 -6.93 1.94
C ASP A 20 7.89 -5.87 2.59
N LEU A 21 7.08 -5.18 1.78
CA LEU A 21 6.11 -4.22 2.28
C LEU A 21 5.09 -4.90 3.19
N ALA A 22 4.51 -6.04 2.78
CA ALA A 22 3.53 -6.76 3.58
C ALA A 22 4.09 -7.10 4.97
N VAL A 23 5.33 -7.61 5.01
CA VAL A 23 6.04 -7.91 6.25
C VAL A 23 6.25 -6.65 7.10
N LYS A 24 6.70 -5.55 6.49
CA LYS A 24 6.87 -4.25 7.19
C LYS A 24 5.56 -3.68 7.73
N MET A 25 4.44 -3.94 7.05
CA MET A 25 3.10 -3.55 7.50
C MET A 25 2.51 -4.53 8.53
N GLY A 26 3.23 -5.59 8.90
CA GLY A 26 2.76 -6.57 9.88
C GLY A 26 1.67 -7.51 9.34
N MET A 27 1.61 -7.73 8.02
CA MET A 27 0.62 -8.61 7.40
C MET A 27 1.24 -9.68 6.50
N ASN A 28 0.50 -10.76 6.27
CA ASN A 28 0.90 -11.79 5.32
C ASN A 28 0.87 -11.26 3.87
N PRO A 29 1.85 -11.58 3.00
CA PRO A 29 1.82 -11.20 1.58
C PRO A 29 0.53 -11.57 0.83
N ALA A 30 -0.08 -12.72 1.18
CA ALA A 30 -1.37 -13.13 0.62
C ALA A 30 -2.51 -12.19 1.04
N THR A 31 -2.47 -11.66 2.25
CA THR A 31 -3.43 -10.64 2.74
C THR A 31 -3.27 -9.35 1.94
N LEU A 32 -2.04 -8.88 1.74
CA LEU A 32 -1.79 -7.70 0.89
C LEU A 32 -2.33 -7.91 -0.53
N SER A 33 -2.08 -9.09 -1.12
CA SER A 33 -2.59 -9.43 -2.46
C SER A 33 -4.13 -9.36 -2.54
N LYS A 34 -4.84 -9.91 -1.55
CA LYS A 34 -6.31 -9.81 -1.45
C LYS A 34 -6.77 -8.35 -1.36
N LYS A 35 -6.08 -7.51 -0.59
CA LYS A 35 -6.38 -6.08 -0.47
C LYS A 35 -6.15 -5.32 -1.76
N LEU A 36 -5.01 -5.55 -2.41
CA LEU A 36 -4.74 -5.00 -3.73
C LEU A 36 -5.78 -5.46 -4.76
N ASN A 37 -6.36 -6.65 -4.61
CA ASN A 37 -7.42 -7.15 -5.48
C ASN A 37 -8.83 -6.67 -5.13
N GLY A 38 -9.00 -5.89 -4.06
CA GLY A 38 -10.31 -5.40 -3.62
C GLY A 38 -11.16 -6.48 -2.95
N THR A 39 -10.58 -7.63 -2.59
CA THR A 39 -11.29 -8.68 -1.84
C THR A 39 -11.54 -8.25 -0.38
N THR A 40 -10.65 -7.43 0.16
CA THR A 40 -10.75 -6.87 1.51
C THR A 40 -10.20 -5.44 1.49
N ASP A 41 -10.79 -4.53 2.25
CA ASP A 41 -10.32 -3.14 2.25
C ASP A 41 -9.05 -2.92 3.08
N PHE A 42 -8.33 -1.85 2.78
CA PHE A 42 -7.30 -1.32 3.66
C PHE A 42 -7.97 -0.54 4.81
N SER A 43 -7.58 -0.86 6.03
CA SER A 43 -7.92 -0.05 7.20
C SER A 43 -7.17 1.28 7.18
N ARG A 44 -7.69 2.28 7.91
CA ARG A 44 -7.00 3.56 8.09
C ARG A 44 -5.58 3.41 8.63
N HIS A 45 -5.38 2.46 9.56
CA HIS A 45 -4.06 2.20 10.14
C HIS A 45 -3.08 1.66 9.09
N GLU A 46 -3.51 0.74 8.23
CA GLU A 46 -2.67 0.21 7.14
C GLU A 46 -2.36 1.27 6.09
N ILE A 47 -3.31 2.15 5.76
CA ILE A 47 -3.08 3.27 4.85
C ILE A 47 -2.00 4.21 5.42
N GLN A 48 -2.07 4.51 6.72
CA GLN A 48 -1.09 5.35 7.40
C GLN A 48 0.28 4.67 7.45
N LEU A 49 0.34 3.38 7.80
CA LEU A 49 1.58 2.59 7.76
C LEU A 49 2.23 2.57 6.38
N PHE A 50 1.43 2.38 5.32
CA PHE A 50 1.93 2.45 3.96
C PHE A 50 2.53 3.83 3.66
N LYS A 51 1.82 4.91 4.00
CA LYS A 51 2.31 6.29 3.84
C LYS A 51 3.65 6.48 4.55
N ASP A 52 3.79 5.98 5.78
CA ASP A 52 5.00 6.16 6.58
C ASP A 52 6.18 5.31 6.07
N ILE A 53 5.94 4.04 5.71
CA ILE A 53 6.96 3.13 5.16
C ILE A 53 7.47 3.63 3.80
N VAL A 54 6.54 4.08 2.96
CA VAL A 54 6.83 4.51 1.59
C VAL A 54 7.18 6.00 1.52
N GLY A 55 7.02 6.74 2.61
CA GLY A 55 7.37 8.15 2.72
C GLY A 55 6.57 9.05 1.78
N LEU A 56 5.25 8.83 1.71
CA LEU A 56 4.35 9.62 0.87
C LEU A 56 3.85 10.88 1.58
N THR A 57 3.58 11.91 0.80
CA THR A 57 2.76 13.04 1.24
C THR A 57 1.29 12.63 1.40
N GLU A 58 0.51 13.45 2.12
CA GLU A 58 -0.94 13.30 2.22
C GLU A 58 -1.61 13.20 0.84
N SER A 59 -1.25 14.11 -0.08
CA SER A 59 -1.82 14.17 -1.43
C SER A 59 -1.53 12.91 -2.25
N GLU A 60 -0.29 12.42 -2.20
CA GLU A 60 0.09 11.18 -2.90
C GLU A 60 -0.67 9.98 -2.34
N MET A 61 -0.74 9.85 -1.01
CA MET A 61 -1.52 8.79 -0.36
C MET A 61 -2.98 8.84 -0.80
N LEU A 62 -3.60 10.02 -0.81
CA LEU A 62 -4.98 10.18 -1.25
C LEU A 62 -5.15 9.74 -2.71
N SER A 63 -4.20 10.11 -3.57
CA SER A 63 -4.19 9.73 -4.99
C SER A 63 -4.00 8.24 -5.25
N VAL A 64 -3.51 7.49 -4.24
CA VAL A 64 -3.36 6.03 -4.29
C VAL A 64 -4.64 5.35 -3.82
N PHE A 65 -5.18 5.71 -2.65
CA PHE A 65 -6.27 4.95 -2.03
C PHE A 65 -7.69 5.44 -2.38
N PHE A 66 -7.84 6.68 -2.84
CA PHE A 66 -9.14 7.33 -3.04
C PHE A 66 -9.35 7.89 -4.46
N ALA A 67 -8.56 7.43 -5.44
CA ALA A 67 -8.74 7.80 -6.84
C ALA A 67 -9.99 7.21 -7.50
#